data_AF-A0A7C5F002-F1
#
_entry.id   AF-A0A7C5F002-F1
#
_cell.length_a   1.000
_cell.length_b   1.000
_cell.length_c   1.000
_cell.angle_alpha   90.00
_cell.angle_beta   90.00
_cell.angle_gamma   90.00
#
_symmetry.space_group_name_H-M   'P 1'
#
loop_
_entity.id
_entity.type
_entity.pdbx_description
1 polymer ?
#
loop_
_entity_poly.entity_id
_entity_poly.type
_entity_poly.pdbx_seq_one_letter_code
_entity_poly.pdbx_strand_id
1 'polypeptide(L)' 'VVLYCGGGYRSALAADVLQQMGYGNVFSMEGGIRAWREAGYPLEK' A
#
# COMPACT_ATOMS: atom_id res chain seq x y z
N VAL A 1 0.62 1.20 9.80
CA VAL A 1 0.25 2.00 8.60
C VAL A 1 0.38 1.11 7.39
N VAL A 2 -0.68 0.97 6.59
CA VAL A 2 -0.63 0.24 5.32
C VAL A 2 -0.89 1.25 4.21
N LEU A 3 0.08 1.38 3.30
CA LEU A 3 -0.01 2.24 2.14
C LEU A 3 -0.43 1.40 0.94
N TYR A 4 -1.21 1.99 0.06
CA TYR A 4 -1.53 1.38 -1.22
C TYR A 4 -1.54 2.44 -2.32
N CYS A 5 -1.42 1.98 -3.55
CA CYS A 5 -1.68 2.79 -4.73
C CYS A 5 -2.40 1.94 -5.77
N GLY A 6 -2.35 2.32 -7.04
CA GLY A 6 -2.91 1.51 -8.12
C GLY A 6 -2.35 0.08 -8.18
N GLY A 7 -1.03 -0.09 -8.03
CA GLY A 7 -0.33 -1.37 -8.26
C GLY A 7 0.76 -1.73 -7.25
N GLY A 8 0.84 -1.04 -6.11
CA GLY A 8 1.83 -1.31 -5.05
C GLY A 8 3.18 -0.57 -5.17
N TYR A 9 3.61 -0.15 -6.36
CA TYR A 9 4.93 0.48 -6.56
C TYR A 9 5.11 1.82 -5.83
N ARG A 10 4.18 2.76 -5.98
CA ARG A 10 4.29 4.09 -5.34
C ARG A 10 4.21 4.00 -3.82
N SER A 11 3.37 3.10 -3.31
CA SER A 11 3.21 2.87 -1.88
C SER A 11 4.43 2.20 -1.27
N ALA A 12 5.20 1.40 -2.02
CA ALA A 12 6.46 0.83 -1.55
C ALA A 12 7.51 1.93 -1.31
N LEU A 13 7.66 2.88 -2.25
CA LEU A 13 8.56 4.02 -2.09
C LEU A 13 8.15 4.91 -0.91
N ALA A 14 6.85 5.16 -0.75
CA ALA A 14 6.37 5.94 0.40
C ALA A 14 6.56 5.20 1.73
N ALA A 15 6.45 3.86 1.75
CA ALA A 15 6.70 3.05 2.94
C ALA A 15 8.17 3.12 3.34
N ASP A 16 9.10 3.01 2.39
CA ASP A 16 10.54 3.15 2.61
C ASP A 16 10.90 4.51 3.22
N VAL A 17 10.37 5.61 2.64
CA VAL A 17 10.59 6.96 3.19
C VAL A 17 10.08 7.08 4.63
N LEU A 18 8.89 6.55 4.93
CA LEU A 18 8.37 6.60 6.30
C LEU A 18 9.20 5.74 7.27
N GLN A 19 9.68 4.57 6.84
CA GLN A 19 10.57 3.76 7.65
C GLN A 19 11.88 4.51 7.96
N GLN A 20 12.47 5.20 6.97
CA GLN A 20 13.65 6.05 7.17
C GLN A 20 13.40 7.23 8.12
N MET A 21 12.16 7.74 8.17
CA MET A 21 11.74 8.76 9.13
C MET A 21 11.51 8.21 10.56
N GLY A 22 11.71 6.91 10.79
CA GLY A 22 11.59 6.28 12.11
C GLY A 22 10.23 5.65 12.40
N TYR A 23 9.34 5.54 11.41
CA TYR A 23 8.07 4.83 11.60
C TYR A 23 8.30 3.32 11.55
N GLY A 24 8.11 2.63 12.67
CA GLY A 24 8.42 1.19 12.79
C GLY A 24 7.41 0.22 12.13
N ASN A 25 6.14 0.61 11.97
CA ASN A 25 5.06 -0.28 11.52
C ASN A 25 4.43 0.22 10.21
N VAL A 26 5.21 0.25 9.13
CA VAL A 26 4.77 0.73 7.80
C VAL A 26 4.92 -0.37 6.76
N PHE A 27 3.84 -0.64 6.03
CA PHE A 27 3.74 -1.69 5.01
C PHE A 27 3.16 -1.13 3.71
N SER A 28 3.52 -1.74 2.58
CA SER A 28 2.89 -1.48 1.27
C SER A 28 2.05 -2.68 0.85
N MET A 29 0.82 -2.44 0.39
CA MET A 29 -0.07 -3.48 -0.13
C MET A 29 0.40 -3.94 -1.51
N GLU A 30 0.80 -5.21 -1.62
CA GLU A 30 1.18 -5.85 -2.87
C GLU A 30 0.05 -5.78 -3.90
N GLY A 31 0.38 -5.46 -5.15
CA GLY A 31 -0.58 -5.31 -6.24
C GLY A 31 -1.55 -4.12 -6.09
N GLY A 32 -1.52 -3.39 -4.98
CA GLY A 32 -2.33 -2.21 -4.72
C GLY A 32 -3.84 -2.47 -4.81
N ILE A 33 -4.60 -1.41 -5.04
CA ILE A 33 -6.07 -1.48 -5.10
C ILE A 33 -6.58 -2.34 -6.28
N ARG A 34 -5.74 -2.56 -7.31
CA ARG A 34 -6.08 -3.46 -8.42
C ARG A 34 -6.18 -4.90 -7.95
N ALA A 35 -5.16 -5.40 -7.24
CA ALA A 35 -5.19 -6.75 -6.68
C ALA A 35 -6.30 -6.93 -5.63
N TRP A 36 -6.55 -5.89 -4.82
CA TRP A 36 -7.67 -5.88 -3.87
C TRP A 36 -9.03 -6.07 -4.57
N ARG A 37 -9.24 -5.34 -5.68
CA ARG A 37 -10.45 -5.45 -6.50
C ARG A 37 -10.55 -6.81 -7.19
N GLU A 38 -9.44 -7.34 -7.71
CA GLU A 38 -9.38 -8.65 -8.37
C GLU A 38 -9.67 -9.81 -7.41
N ALA A 39 -9.29 -9.65 -6.13
CA ALA A 39 -9.64 -10.58 -5.06
C ALA A 39 -11.11 -10.47 -4.61
N GLY A 40 -11.89 -9.53 -5.16
CA GLY A 40 -13.32 -9.38 -4.85
C GLY A 40 -13.63 -8.73 -3.50
N TYR A 41 -12.65 -8.05 -2.90
CA TYR A 41 -12.86 -7.35 -1.63
C TYR A 41 -13.69 -6.06 -1.81
N PRO A 42 -14.40 -5.60 -0.77
CA PRO A 42 -15.27 -4.42 -0.85
C PRO A 42 -14.48 -3.14 -1.15
N LEU A 43 -15.12 -2.24 -1.90
CA LEU A 43 -14.63 -0.91 -2.24
C LEU A 43 -15.72 0.12 -1.98
N GLU A 44 -15.36 1.25 -1.39
CA GLU A 44 -16.22 2.42 -1.28
C GLU A 44 -15.97 3.38 -2.46
N LYS A 45 -16.99 4.15 -2.84
CA LYS A 45 -16.95 5.11 -3.95
C LYS A 45 -16.83 6.53 -3.46
#